data_AF-A0A089MDH4-F1
#
_entry.id   AF-A0A089MDH4-F1
#
_cell.length_a   1.000
_cell.length_b   1.000
_cell.length_c   1.000
_cell.angle_alpha   90.00
_cell.angle_beta   90.00
_cell.angle_gamma   90.00
#
_symmetry.space_group_name_H-M   'P 1'
#
loop_
_entity.id
_entity.type
_entity.pdbx_description
1 polymer ?
#
loop_
_entity_poly.entity_id
_entity_poly.type
_entity_poly.pdbx_seq_one_letter_code
_entity_poly.pdbx_strand_id
1 'polypeptide(L)'
;MKVKIIDPNHPCCGQELEGARIYFDYYHHGGKPDLYQAEAPEGGFYRLLTHQIDEEHYEAQEIARDVERLGANVGDTVMITRMGSGGSNADFNLNKPHIITKICPSGTVEFDNRAAWGFRPDVTVITRGEAVKV
;
A
#
# COMPACT_ATOMS: atom_id res chain seq x y z
N MET A 1 1.98 0.02 13.05
CA MET A 1 2.70 -0.55 11.88
C MET A 1 4.14 -0.64 12.29
N LYS A 2 4.88 -1.65 11.85
CA LYS A 2 6.27 -1.82 12.26
C LYS A 2 7.22 -1.15 11.28
N VAL A 3 8.11 -0.31 11.78
CA VAL A 3 9.24 0.26 11.04
C VAL A 3 10.48 -0.53 11.43
N LYS A 4 11.06 -1.25 10.47
CA LYS A 4 12.28 -2.02 10.66
C LYS A 4 13.49 -1.19 10.26
N ILE A 5 14.40 -0.92 11.19
CA ILE A 5 15.55 -0.05 10.96
C ILE A 5 16.71 -0.89 10.39
N ILE A 6 17.31 -0.43 9.29
CA ILE A 6 18.44 -1.10 8.64
C ILE A 6 19.71 -0.26 8.57
N ASP A 7 19.65 1.00 9.01
CA ASP A 7 20.84 1.86 9.09
C ASP A 7 21.83 1.30 10.12
N PRO A 8 23.03 0.84 9.71
CA PRO A 8 24.00 0.23 10.61
C PRO A 8 24.55 1.20 11.66
N ASN A 9 24.39 2.50 11.47
CA ASN A 9 24.82 3.52 12.43
C ASN A 9 23.73 3.86 13.45
N HIS A 10 22.51 3.34 13.29
CA HIS A 10 21.41 3.60 14.19
C HIS A 10 21.44 2.65 15.40
N PRO A 11 21.21 3.11 16.65
CA PRO A 11 21.27 2.26 17.85
C PRO A 11 20.29 1.08 17.82
N CYS A 12 19.18 1.22 17.09
CA CYS A 12 18.16 0.20 16.91
C CYS A 12 18.27 -0.57 15.58
N CYS A 13 19.44 -0.60 14.93
CA CYS A 13 19.64 -1.36 13.69
C CYS A 13 19.22 -2.83 13.86
N GLY A 14 18.43 -3.35 12.91
CA GLY A 14 17.87 -4.69 12.90
C GLY A 14 16.59 -4.87 13.73
N GLN A 15 16.12 -3.83 14.43
CA GLN A 15 14.90 -3.90 15.25
C GLN A 15 13.67 -3.40 14.51
N GLU A 16 12.51 -3.94 14.89
CA GLU A 16 11.18 -3.48 14.48
C GLU A 16 10.55 -2.67 15.61
N LEU A 17 10.25 -1.40 15.34
CA LEU A 17 9.63 -0.48 16.29
C LEU A 17 8.24 -0.11 15.81
N GLU A 18 7.31 0.19 16.73
CA GLU A 18 6.04 0.80 16.33
C GLU A 18 6.28 2.14 15.69
N GLY A 19 5.60 2.41 14.58
CA GLY A 19 5.80 3.63 13.83
C GLY A 19 4.81 3.80 12.70
N ALA A 20 5.02 4.89 11.97
CA ALA A 20 4.21 5.24 10.82
C ALA A 20 5.02 6.09 9.83
N ARG A 21 4.64 6.00 8.56
CA ARG A 21 5.05 6.98 7.54
C ARG A 21 4.29 8.28 7.75
N ILE A 22 5.00 9.38 7.98
CA ILE A 22 4.42 10.70 8.24
C ILE A 22 4.51 11.65 7.05
N TYR A 23 5.41 11.38 6.11
CA TYR A 23 5.49 12.05 4.82
C TYR A 23 5.73 11.00 3.75
N PHE A 24 4.96 11.08 2.67
CA PHE A 24 5.08 10.23 1.50
C PHE A 24 4.85 11.04 0.25
N ASP A 25 5.76 10.94 -0.73
CA ASP A 25 5.64 11.67 -1.99
C ASP A 25 5.60 10.72 -3.19
N TYR A 26 4.39 10.25 -3.51
CA TYR A 26 4.17 9.28 -4.59
C TYR A 26 4.53 9.82 -5.99
N TYR A 27 4.60 11.15 -6.18
CA TYR A 27 4.72 11.77 -7.52
C TYR A 27 6.01 12.57 -7.74
N HIS A 28 6.80 12.88 -6.71
CA HIS A 28 8.11 13.49 -6.93
C HIS A 28 9.18 12.44 -7.19
N HIS A 29 9.41 12.18 -8.48
CA HIS A 29 10.60 11.52 -9.04
C HIS A 29 11.95 12.22 -8.72
N GLY A 30 12.00 13.10 -7.70
CA GLY A 30 13.09 14.00 -7.37
C GLY A 30 14.00 13.56 -6.23
N GLY A 31 14.02 12.26 -5.88
CA GLY A 31 15.01 11.69 -4.97
C GLY A 31 14.93 12.16 -3.51
N LYS A 32 13.77 12.65 -3.05
CA LYS A 32 13.58 12.96 -1.64
C LYS A 32 13.11 11.70 -0.90
N PRO A 33 13.82 11.26 0.15
CA PRO A 33 13.38 10.12 0.93
C PRO A 33 12.10 10.44 1.70
N ASP A 34 11.23 9.44 1.83
CA ASP A 34 10.06 9.52 2.69
C ASP A 34 10.47 9.63 4.15
N LEU A 35 9.56 10.17 4.97
CA LEU A 35 9.81 10.36 6.40
C LEU A 35 8.94 9.43 7.22
N TYR A 36 9.60 8.66 8.07
CA TYR A 36 9.01 7.75 9.01
C TYR A 36 9.27 8.24 10.44
N GLN A 37 8.34 7.94 11.33
CA GLN A 37 8.53 8.07 12.77
C GLN A 37 8.38 6.71 13.43
N ALA A 38 9.31 6.38 14.32
CA ALA A 38 9.28 5.17 15.12
C ALA A 38 9.40 5.53 16.61
N GLU A 39 8.62 4.86 17.45
CA GLU A 39 8.67 5.02 18.91
C GLU A 39 10.03 4.55 19.43
N ALA A 40 10.74 5.46 20.10
CA ALA A 40 12.04 5.15 20.67
C ALA A 40 11.86 4.36 21.98
N PRO A 41 12.61 3.28 22.23
CA PRO A 41 12.52 2.51 23.49
C PRO A 41 12.76 3.36 24.75
N GLU A 42 13.59 4.40 24.64
CA GLU A 42 13.89 5.38 25.69
C GLU A 42 12.81 6.47 25.87
N GLY A 43 11.77 6.45 25.03
CA GLY A 43 10.74 7.47 24.96
C GLY A 43 10.98 8.52 23.88
N GLY A 44 9.90 9.02 23.29
CA GLY A 44 9.94 9.95 22.16
C GLY A 44 9.88 9.22 20.82
N PHE A 45 10.42 9.85 19.77
CA PHE A 45 10.35 9.33 18.40
C PHE A 45 11.68 9.50 17.66
N TYR A 46 12.13 8.45 16.98
CA TYR A 46 13.12 8.55 15.93
C TYR A 46 12.48 9.05 14.65
N ARG A 47 13.20 9.89 13.92
CA ARG A 47 12.85 10.33 12.56
C ARG A 47 13.79 9.62 11.60
N LEU A 48 13.21 8.82 10.71
CA LEU A 48 13.94 7.91 9.84
C LEU A 48 13.57 8.21 8.40
N LEU A 49 14.56 8.15 7.52
CA LEU A 49 14.37 8.30 6.09
C LEU A 49 14.26 6.92 5.43
N THR A 50 13.67 6.84 4.24
CA THR A 50 13.53 5.59 3.45
C THR A 50 14.79 4.71 3.46
N HIS A 51 15.97 5.30 3.24
CA HIS A 51 17.23 4.54 3.19
C HIS A 51 17.73 4.01 4.54
N GLN A 52 17.09 4.39 5.65
CA GLN A 52 17.43 3.95 7.00
C GLN A 52 16.51 2.82 7.48
N ILE A 53 15.51 2.44 6.69
CA ILE A 53 14.52 1.43 7.03
C ILE A 53 14.37 0.38 5.93
N ASP A 54 13.80 -0.76 6.28
CA ASP A 54 13.32 -1.76 5.34
C ASP A 54 11.95 -1.29 4.80
N GLU A 55 11.98 -0.52 3.70
CA GLU A 55 10.78 0.05 3.10
C GLU A 55 9.83 -1.03 2.57
N GLU A 56 10.37 -2.07 1.93
CA GLU A 56 9.57 -3.19 1.42
C GLU A 56 8.80 -3.89 2.54
N HIS A 57 9.43 -4.07 3.71
CA HIS A 57 8.76 -4.60 4.90
C HIS A 57 7.60 -3.71 5.37
N TYR A 58 7.76 -2.39 5.33
CA TYR A 58 6.69 -1.46 5.70
C TYR A 58 5.56 -1.47 4.66
N GLU A 59 5.90 -1.44 3.37
CA GLU A 59 4.94 -1.46 2.27
C GLU A 59 4.13 -2.76 2.20
N ALA A 60 4.75 -3.90 2.51
CA ALA A 60 4.07 -5.18 2.58
C ALA A 60 2.96 -5.19 3.66
N GLN A 61 3.21 -4.56 4.81
CA GLN A 61 2.19 -4.39 5.85
C GLN A 61 1.05 -3.47 5.39
N GLU A 62 1.35 -2.40 4.64
CA GLU A 62 0.31 -1.48 4.11
C GLU A 62 -0.58 -2.21 3.11
N ILE A 63 0.02 -2.99 2.20
CA ILE A 63 -0.71 -3.84 1.26
C ILE A 63 -1.58 -4.84 2.02
N ALA A 64 -1.05 -5.53 3.04
CA ALA A 64 -1.82 -6.49 3.83
C ALA A 64 -3.04 -5.84 4.50
N ARG A 65 -2.86 -4.63 5.08
CA ARG A 65 -3.95 -3.84 5.66
C ARG A 65 -4.99 -3.46 4.62
N ASP A 66 -4.56 -3.03 3.43
CA ASP A 66 -5.49 -2.62 2.37
C ASP A 66 -6.20 -3.81 1.70
N VAL A 67 -5.56 -4.97 1.60
CA VAL A 67 -6.21 -6.23 1.19
C VAL A 67 -7.29 -6.62 2.19
N GLU A 68 -6.98 -6.57 3.49
CA GLU A 68 -7.95 -6.85 4.56
C GLU A 68 -9.14 -5.87 4.49
N ARG A 69 -8.86 -4.57 4.37
CA ARG A 69 -9.89 -3.52 4.22
C ARG A 69 -10.77 -3.75 2.98
N LEU A 70 -10.16 -4.07 1.84
CA LEU A 70 -10.85 -4.25 0.56
C LEU A 70 -11.68 -5.55 0.55
N GLY A 71 -11.27 -6.57 1.31
CA GLY A 71 -11.89 -7.89 1.32
C GLY A 71 -11.66 -8.70 0.04
N ALA A 72 -10.71 -8.27 -0.79
CA ALA A 72 -10.42 -8.81 -2.12
C ALA A 72 -8.92 -8.82 -2.42
N ASN A 73 -8.49 -9.77 -3.24
CA ASN A 73 -7.10 -9.96 -3.64
C ASN A 73 -6.87 -9.59 -5.10
N VAL A 74 -5.59 -9.40 -5.46
CA VAL A 74 -5.17 -9.37 -6.87
C VAL A 74 -5.61 -10.67 -7.54
N GLY A 75 -6.24 -10.56 -8.72
CA GLY A 75 -6.83 -11.66 -9.47
C GLY A 75 -8.32 -11.88 -9.19
N ASP A 76 -8.88 -11.35 -8.10
CA ASP A 76 -10.32 -11.43 -7.84
C ASP A 76 -11.11 -10.62 -8.88
N THR A 77 -12.25 -11.16 -9.29
CA THR A 77 -13.26 -10.44 -10.08
C THR A 77 -14.27 -9.81 -9.13
N VAL A 78 -14.49 -8.51 -9.24
CA VAL A 78 -15.28 -7.70 -8.31
C VAL A 78 -16.26 -6.77 -9.02
N MET A 79 -17.35 -6.42 -8.33
CA MET A 79 -18.14 -5.23 -8.64
C MET A 79 -17.59 -4.06 -7.84
N ILE A 80 -17.36 -2.93 -8.48
CA ILE A 80 -16.95 -1.70 -7.80
C ILE A 80 -18.20 -1.02 -7.26
N THR A 81 -18.35 -0.93 -5.93
CA THR A 81 -19.50 -0.29 -5.28
C THR A 81 -19.23 1.20 -5.01
N ARG A 82 -17.95 1.57 -4.85
CA ARG A 82 -17.49 2.96 -4.78
C ARG A 82 -16.06 3.07 -5.27
N MET A 83 -15.80 3.93 -6.26
CA MET A 83 -14.46 4.12 -6.83
C MET A 83 -13.53 5.01 -5.97
N GLY A 84 -14.09 5.95 -5.20
CA GLY A 84 -13.29 6.98 -4.52
C GLY A 84 -12.77 8.04 -5.49
N SER A 85 -11.59 8.61 -5.22
CA SER A 85 -10.85 9.38 -6.21
C SER A 85 -10.09 8.44 -7.14
N GLY A 86 -9.94 8.79 -8.42
CA GLY A 86 -9.37 7.86 -9.38
C GLY A 86 -9.40 8.37 -10.80
N GLY A 87 -9.09 7.47 -11.73
CA GLY A 87 -9.17 7.72 -13.15
C GLY A 87 -9.53 6.44 -13.90
N SER A 88 -10.16 6.58 -15.05
CA SER A 88 -10.45 5.49 -15.96
C SER A 88 -10.30 5.93 -17.40
N ASN A 89 -10.10 4.98 -18.30
CA ASN A 89 -10.23 5.22 -19.73
C ASN A 89 -11.70 5.42 -20.12
N ALA A 90 -11.94 5.82 -21.37
CA ALA A 90 -13.28 6.16 -21.87
C ALA A 90 -14.24 4.95 -21.95
N ASP A 91 -13.69 3.75 -22.17
CA ASP A 91 -14.47 2.52 -22.36
C ASP A 91 -14.75 1.77 -21.05
N PHE A 92 -14.19 2.25 -19.93
CA PHE A 92 -14.36 1.63 -18.62
C PHE A 92 -15.79 1.83 -18.11
N ASN A 93 -16.46 0.73 -17.77
CA ASN A 93 -17.84 0.76 -17.29
C ASN A 93 -17.93 0.20 -15.87
N LEU A 94 -18.01 1.11 -14.90
CA LEU A 94 -18.16 0.82 -13.45
C LEU A 94 -19.27 -0.17 -13.09
N ASN A 95 -20.29 -0.33 -13.95
CA ASN A 95 -21.43 -1.22 -13.71
C ASN A 95 -21.19 -2.65 -14.21
N LYS A 96 -19.95 -3.00 -14.57
CA LYS A 96 -19.57 -4.37 -14.97
C LYS A 96 -18.59 -4.99 -13.96
N PRO A 97 -18.44 -6.33 -13.98
CA PRO A 97 -17.36 -7.00 -13.28
C PRO A 97 -15.98 -6.58 -13.78
N HIS A 98 -15.03 -6.43 -12.87
CA HIS A 98 -13.64 -6.04 -13.14
C HIS A 98 -12.66 -6.90 -12.36
N ILE A 99 -11.47 -7.14 -12.92
CA ILE A 99 -10.40 -7.89 -12.25
C ILE A 99 -9.50 -6.91 -11.52
N ILE A 100 -9.20 -7.17 -10.24
CA ILE A 100 -8.17 -6.43 -9.51
C ILE A 100 -6.81 -6.87 -10.04
N THR A 101 -6.05 -5.94 -10.62
CA THR A 101 -4.72 -6.25 -11.17
C THR A 101 -3.58 -5.77 -10.29
N LYS A 102 -3.83 -4.81 -9.39
CA LYS A 102 -2.82 -4.33 -8.43
C LYS A 102 -3.47 -3.72 -7.20
N ILE A 103 -2.85 -3.91 -6.04
CA ILE A 103 -3.11 -3.17 -4.81
C ILE A 103 -1.78 -2.54 -4.37
N CYS A 104 -1.75 -1.23 -4.21
CA CYS A 104 -0.55 -0.48 -3.87
C CYS A 104 -0.49 -0.14 -2.37
N PRO A 105 0.71 0.05 -1.79
CA PRO A 105 0.88 0.48 -0.39
C PRO A 105 0.25 1.84 -0.04
N SER A 106 -0.10 2.65 -1.05
CA SER A 106 -0.82 3.91 -0.85
C SER A 106 -2.32 3.71 -0.61
N GLY A 107 -2.86 2.52 -0.90
CA GLY A 107 -4.29 2.23 -0.96
C GLY A 107 -4.92 2.42 -2.35
N THR A 108 -4.12 2.71 -3.37
CA THR A 108 -4.57 2.68 -4.77
C THR A 108 -4.79 1.23 -5.22
N VAL A 109 -5.90 0.98 -5.91
CA VAL A 109 -6.24 -0.32 -6.52
C VAL A 109 -6.38 -0.11 -8.03
N GLU A 110 -5.70 -0.94 -8.82
CA GLU A 110 -5.80 -0.95 -10.29
C GLU A 110 -6.74 -2.07 -10.74
N PHE A 111 -7.56 -1.78 -11.75
CA PHE A 111 -8.52 -2.70 -12.36
C PHE A 111 -8.21 -2.90 -13.85
N ASP A 112 -8.42 -4.13 -14.33
CA ASP A 112 -8.30 -4.53 -15.74
C ASP A 112 -7.03 -4.01 -16.44
N ASN A 113 -5.86 -4.19 -15.81
CA ASN A 113 -4.56 -3.75 -16.33
C ASN A 113 -4.49 -2.24 -16.59
N ARG A 114 -4.90 -1.44 -15.59
CA ARG A 114 -4.94 0.03 -15.62
C ARG A 114 -6.01 0.65 -16.51
N ALA A 115 -7.04 -0.10 -16.91
CA ALA A 115 -8.22 0.50 -17.53
C ALA A 115 -8.92 1.48 -16.55
N ALA A 116 -8.85 1.18 -15.26
CA ALA A 116 -9.19 2.12 -14.19
C ALA A 116 -8.32 1.92 -12.96
N TRP A 117 -8.30 2.94 -12.10
CA TRP A 117 -7.75 2.86 -10.76
C TRP A 117 -8.57 3.72 -9.80
N GLY A 118 -8.64 3.30 -8.56
CA GLY A 118 -9.33 4.01 -7.48
C GLY A 118 -8.46 4.08 -6.23
N PHE A 119 -8.52 5.19 -5.52
CA PHE A 119 -7.91 5.36 -4.21
C PHE A 119 -8.90 4.89 -3.14
N ARG A 120 -8.52 3.80 -2.46
CA ARG A 120 -9.32 3.12 -1.43
C ARG A 120 -10.77 2.88 -1.86
N PRO A 121 -11.00 2.18 -2.99
CA PRO A 121 -12.34 1.84 -3.42
C PRO A 121 -12.95 0.82 -2.46
N ASP A 122 -14.28 0.70 -2.59
CA ASP A 122 -15.09 -0.35 -1.97
C ASP A 122 -15.60 -1.28 -3.08
N VAL A 123 -15.56 -2.59 -2.84
CA VAL A 123 -15.88 -3.61 -3.84
C VAL A 123 -16.67 -4.76 -3.24
N THR A 124 -17.38 -5.50 -4.10
CA THR A 124 -18.00 -6.78 -3.76
C THR A 124 -17.39 -7.86 -4.63
N VAL A 125 -16.85 -8.91 -4.02
CA VAL A 125 -16.25 -10.02 -4.76
C VAL A 125 -17.34 -10.86 -5.42
N ILE A 126 -17.18 -11.09 -6.74
CA ILE A 126 -18.04 -11.96 -7.54
C ILE A 126 -17.41 -13.35 -7.65
N THR A 127 -16.13 -13.37 -8.00
CA THR A 127 -15.36 -14.61 -8.19
C THR A 127 -13.96 -14.41 -7.62
N ARG A 128 -13.46 -15.41 -6.88
CA ARG A 128 -12.09 -15.41 -6.37
C ARG A 128 -11.11 -15.79 -7.49
N GLY A 129 -9.99 -15.07 -7.58
CA GLY A 129 -8.87 -15.45 -8.44
C GLY A 129 -8.24 -16.75 -7.94
N GLU A 130 -7.55 -17.48 -8.82
CA GLU A 130 -6.75 -18.62 -8.40
C GLU A 130 -5.66 -18.13 -7.43
N ALA A 131 -5.54 -18.77 -6.27
CA ALA A 131 -4.50 -18.44 -5.31
C ALA A 131 -3.13 -18.65 -5.96
N VAL A 132 -2.40 -17.56 -6.23
CA VAL A 132 -0.99 -17.64 -6.56
C VAL A 132 -0.28 -18.10 -5.28
N LYS A 133 0.06 -19.39 -5.22
CA LYS A 133 0.93 -19.91 -4.18
C LYS A 133 2.29 -19.21 -4.34
N VAL A 134 2.60 -18.32 -3.41
CA VAL A 134 3.95 -17.76 -3.22
C VAL A 134 4.76 -18.72 -2.39
#